data_AF-Q5S264-F1
#
_entry.id   AF-Q5S264-F1
#
_cell.length_a   1.000
_cell.length_b   1.000
_cell.length_c   1.000
_cell.angle_alpha   90.00
_cell.angle_beta   90.00
_cell.angle_gamma   90.00
#
_symmetry.space_group_name_H-M   'P 1'
#
loop_
_entity.id
_entity.type
_entity.pdbx_description
1 polymer ?
#
loop_
_entity_poly.entity_id
_entity_poly.type
_entity_poly.pdbx_seq_one_letter_code
_entity_poly.pdbx_strand_id
1 'polypeptide(L)'
;MASILPPTTTKTTTTSSTLYSYPIFKNTSKIPTIRKHNHSFNVSCSKAKDSDPNLTPPSQNTQTPLGKFDRRNMLIGLGGLYGAAGLTDTDPPALAAPVTAPDLSKCGEADLPADAKPTNCCPPKTNKIIEFKLPPPSNILRVRPAAHLADEKYIAKFSKALQLMKSLPDDDPRSFKQQSNIHCAYCEGAYHQVGFPSTELQVHNSWLFFPFHRFYLYFFEKILGMLLDDPAFAIPFWNWDSPAGMKIPAMYADINSPLYNRLRDAKHQPPTLIDLDYNLTDPKNVDEEKQKLRNLTTMYRQVVSGGKMPRLFLNRIPAA
;
A
#
# COMPACT_ATOMS: atom_id res chain seq x y z
N MET A 1 -47.36 -67.53 -48.64
CA MET A 1 -45.99 -67.27 -49.13
C MET A 1 -45.40 -66.24 -48.17
N ALA A 2 -44.82 -66.62 -47.02
CA ALA A 2 -43.43 -67.10 -46.86
C ALA A 2 -42.46 -66.16 -47.60
N SER A 3 -41.65 -65.34 -46.94
CA SER A 3 -40.59 -65.76 -46.01
C SER A 3 -40.33 -64.80 -44.84
N ILE A 4 -39.97 -65.43 -43.71
CA ILE A 4 -39.38 -64.88 -42.48
C ILE A 4 -37.91 -65.34 -42.44
N LEU A 5 -37.02 -64.57 -41.78
CA LEU A 5 -35.70 -64.88 -41.17
C LEU A 5 -34.55 -63.99 -41.72
N PRO A 6 -33.47 -63.75 -40.94
CA PRO A 6 -33.40 -63.35 -39.51
C PRO A 6 -32.35 -62.20 -39.28
N PRO A 7 -32.21 -61.67 -38.05
CA PRO A 7 -31.32 -60.55 -37.77
C PRO A 7 -29.86 -61.00 -37.59
N THR A 8 -28.92 -60.18 -38.06
CA THR A 8 -27.49 -60.42 -37.82
C THR A 8 -27.01 -59.58 -36.64
N THR A 9 -26.74 -60.29 -35.54
CA THR A 9 -26.09 -59.78 -34.34
C THR A 9 -24.57 -59.93 -34.50
N THR A 10 -23.80 -58.86 -34.33
CA THR A 10 -22.36 -59.00 -34.01
C THR A 10 -21.87 -57.88 -33.10
N LYS A 11 -21.88 -58.23 -31.81
CA LYS A 11 -20.89 -57.97 -30.77
C LYS A 11 -20.06 -56.69 -30.84
N THR A 12 -20.41 -55.81 -29.90
CA THR A 12 -19.55 -54.93 -29.12
C THR A 12 -18.18 -55.57 -28.87
N THR A 13 -17.13 -54.95 -29.40
CA THR A 13 -15.75 -55.19 -28.96
C THR A 13 -15.21 -53.88 -28.41
N THR A 14 -15.01 -53.91 -27.10
CA THR A 14 -14.32 -52.94 -26.26
C THR A 14 -12.88 -52.76 -26.75
N THR A 15 -12.51 -51.54 -27.12
CA THR A 15 -11.12 -51.12 -27.19
C THR A 15 -10.82 -50.26 -25.97
N SER A 16 -10.25 -50.92 -24.96
CA SER A 16 -9.53 -50.28 -23.86
C SER A 16 -8.18 -49.73 -24.34
N SER A 17 -7.71 -48.70 -23.61
CA SER A 17 -6.38 -48.07 -23.63
C SER A 17 -6.11 -47.17 -24.84
N THR A 18 -5.87 -45.86 -24.66
CA THR A 18 -4.80 -45.31 -23.82
C THR A 18 -5.28 -44.22 -22.88
N LEU A 19 -5.10 -44.49 -21.58
CA LEU A 19 -5.11 -43.47 -20.52
C LEU A 19 -3.92 -42.54 -20.79
N TYR A 20 -4.19 -41.30 -21.18
CA TYR A 20 -3.23 -40.23 -20.94
C TYR A 20 -3.22 -39.95 -19.44
N SER A 21 -2.31 -40.65 -18.76
CA SER A 21 -1.89 -40.38 -17.41
C SER A 21 -1.34 -38.96 -17.34
N TYR A 22 -2.18 -37.98 -17.01
CA TYR A 22 -1.68 -36.74 -16.42
C TYR A 22 -0.94 -37.12 -15.14
N PRO A 23 0.28 -36.62 -14.88
CA PRO A 23 0.96 -36.91 -13.64
C PRO A 23 0.12 -36.31 -12.52
N ILE A 24 -0.52 -37.19 -11.75
CA ILE A 24 -0.98 -36.88 -10.40
C ILE A 24 0.28 -36.45 -9.65
N PHE A 25 0.47 -35.16 -9.47
CA PHE A 25 1.42 -34.65 -8.49
C PHE A 25 0.94 -35.16 -7.13
N LYS A 26 1.52 -36.28 -6.68
CA LYS A 26 1.45 -36.69 -5.29
C LYS A 26 2.09 -35.56 -4.50
N ASN A 27 1.25 -34.77 -3.86
CA ASN A 27 1.65 -33.73 -2.93
C ASN A 27 2.26 -34.45 -1.72
N THR A 28 3.55 -34.76 -1.75
CA THR A 28 4.28 -35.12 -0.55
C THR A 28 4.37 -33.83 0.27
N SER A 29 3.44 -33.65 1.19
CA SER A 29 3.57 -32.70 2.29
C SER A 29 4.79 -33.11 3.13
N LYS A 30 5.98 -32.68 2.71
CA LYS A 30 7.13 -32.58 3.60
C LYS A 30 7.00 -31.25 4.31
N ILE A 31 6.44 -31.30 5.51
CA ILE A 31 6.50 -30.23 6.51
C ILE A 31 7.99 -29.89 6.68
N PRO A 32 8.45 -28.67 6.35
CA PRO A 32 9.75 -28.23 6.79
C PRO A 32 9.63 -27.99 8.30
N THR A 33 10.37 -28.75 9.10
CA THR A 33 10.55 -28.45 10.51
C THR A 33 11.15 -27.05 10.62
N ILE A 34 10.38 -26.11 11.16
CA ILE A 34 10.82 -24.75 11.49
C ILE A 34 11.91 -24.90 12.56
N ARG A 35 13.17 -24.83 12.14
CA ARG A 35 14.31 -24.63 13.04
C ARG A 35 14.24 -23.17 13.49
N LYS A 36 13.90 -22.93 14.75
CA LYS A 36 13.96 -21.59 15.37
C LYS A 36 15.41 -21.08 15.34
N HIS A 37 15.75 -20.27 14.36
CA HIS A 37 16.94 -19.45 14.40
C HIS A 37 16.56 -18.09 15.01
N ASN A 38 16.83 -17.93 16.31
CA ASN A 38 16.84 -16.62 16.95
C ASN A 38 18.07 -15.86 16.47
N HIS A 39 17.91 -15.03 15.45
CA HIS A 39 18.88 -13.98 15.13
C HIS A 39 18.26 -12.64 15.47
N SER A 40 18.52 -12.16 16.69
CA SER A 40 18.33 -10.77 17.06
C SER A 40 19.38 -9.93 16.32
N PHE A 41 19.00 -9.32 15.20
CA PHE A 41 19.81 -8.30 14.57
C PHE A 41 19.53 -6.96 15.27
N ASN A 42 20.37 -6.62 16.26
CA ASN A 42 20.42 -5.28 16.81
C ASN A 42 21.30 -4.41 15.91
N VAL A 43 20.68 -3.47 15.19
CA VAL A 43 21.40 -2.42 14.47
C VAL A 43 21.24 -1.14 15.27
N SER A 44 22.31 -0.68 15.92
CA SER A 44 22.37 0.67 16.49
C SER A 44 23.14 1.58 15.54
N CYS A 45 22.53 2.67 15.10
CA CYS A 45 23.24 3.76 14.41
C CYS A 45 23.83 4.70 15.46
N SER A 46 25.14 4.60 15.69
CA SER A 46 25.89 5.59 16.49
C SER A 46 26.12 6.83 15.63
N LYS A 47 25.57 7.96 16.05
CA LYS A 47 25.87 9.28 15.46
C LYS A 47 27.31 9.65 15.86
N ALA A 48 28.23 9.75 14.91
CA ALA A 48 29.56 10.29 15.18
C ALA A 48 29.42 11.79 15.52
N LYS A 49 29.98 12.20 16.66
CA LYS A 49 30.23 13.60 16.99
C LYS A 49 31.67 13.90 16.60
N ASP A 50 31.86 14.95 15.80
CA ASP A 50 33.17 15.55 15.56
C ASP A 50 33.73 16.17 16.84
N SER A 51 34.99 15.84 17.17
CA SER A 51 36.00 16.76 17.76
C SER A 51 37.23 15.96 18.22
N ASP A 52 38.32 15.98 17.44
CA ASP A 52 39.60 16.65 17.77
C ASP A 52 40.79 16.05 16.97
N PRO A 53 41.65 16.88 16.37
CA PRO A 53 42.82 16.43 15.64
C PRO A 53 44.04 16.47 16.55
N ASN A 54 44.62 15.31 16.88
CA ASN A 54 46.04 15.18 17.17
C ASN A 54 46.34 13.71 17.39
N LEU A 55 47.14 13.11 16.50
CA LEU A 55 48.19 12.13 16.80
C LEU A 55 48.87 11.71 15.49
N THR A 56 50.18 11.98 15.44
CA THR A 56 51.14 11.71 14.37
C THR A 56 51.35 10.19 14.13
N PRO A 57 51.63 9.73 12.88
CA PRO A 57 51.85 8.31 12.60
C PRO A 57 53.35 7.94 12.50
N PRO A 58 53.72 6.66 12.71
CA PRO A 58 55.01 6.17 12.24
C PRO A 58 54.91 5.10 11.13
N SER A 59 55.63 5.40 10.05
CA SER A 59 56.46 4.59 9.14
C SER A 59 56.00 3.27 8.49
N GLN A 60 56.03 3.35 7.15
CA GLN A 60 56.23 2.36 6.08
C GLN A 60 56.94 1.02 6.41
N ASN A 61 56.47 -0.08 5.80
CA ASN A 61 57.11 -0.78 4.67
C ASN A 61 56.59 -2.23 4.51
N THR A 62 56.07 -2.60 3.33
CA THR A 62 56.63 -3.66 2.45
C THR A 62 55.75 -3.89 1.21
N GLN A 63 56.42 -4.26 0.11
CA GLN A 63 55.97 -4.22 -1.29
C GLN A 63 55.41 -5.58 -1.78
N THR A 64 54.28 -5.54 -2.52
CA THR A 64 53.87 -6.33 -3.74
C THR A 64 53.87 -7.89 -3.73
N PRO A 65 53.16 -8.63 -4.63
CA PRO A 65 52.49 -8.22 -5.87
C PRO A 65 51.07 -8.78 -6.16
N LEU A 66 50.39 -8.05 -7.06
CA LEU A 66 49.34 -8.40 -8.03
C LEU A 66 48.76 -9.84 -8.03
N GLY A 67 47.52 -10.00 -7.56
CA GLY A 67 46.67 -11.18 -7.78
C GLY A 67 45.34 -10.77 -8.43
N LYS A 68 45.04 -11.32 -9.62
CA LYS A 68 43.79 -11.14 -10.37
C LYS A 68 42.57 -11.44 -9.48
N PHE A 69 41.66 -10.48 -9.33
CA PHE A 69 40.36 -10.71 -8.69
C PHE A 69 39.35 -11.22 -9.73
N ASP A 70 38.82 -12.43 -9.46
CA ASP A 70 37.71 -13.04 -10.19
C ASP A 70 36.39 -12.31 -9.85
N ARG A 71 35.55 -12.06 -10.86
CA ARG A 71 34.29 -11.28 -10.77
C ARG A 71 33.26 -11.90 -9.81
N ARG A 72 33.46 -13.15 -9.37
CA ARG A 72 32.55 -13.84 -8.44
C ARG A 72 32.86 -13.59 -6.95
N ASN A 73 33.92 -12.85 -6.62
CA ASN A 73 34.22 -12.47 -5.24
C ASN A 73 33.69 -11.09 -4.82
N MET A 74 32.87 -10.44 -5.65
CA MET A 74 32.34 -9.11 -5.35
C MET A 74 30.96 -9.13 -4.64
N LEU A 75 30.64 -10.17 -3.86
CA LEU A 75 29.38 -10.21 -3.12
C LEU A 75 29.43 -10.84 -1.72
N ILE A 76 30.59 -11.28 -1.23
CA ILE A 76 30.74 -11.78 0.15
C ILE A 76 32.09 -11.31 0.69
N GLY A 77 32.14 -10.06 1.16
CA GLY A 77 33.39 -9.45 1.64
C GLY A 77 33.24 -8.02 2.18
N LEU A 78 32.11 -7.68 2.81
CA LEU A 78 31.94 -6.42 3.56
C LEU A 78 31.63 -6.71 5.03
N GLY A 79 32.38 -7.66 5.61
CA GLY A 79 32.35 -7.97 7.03
C GLY A 79 33.77 -8.28 7.48
N GLY A 80 34.49 -7.26 7.95
CA GLY A 80 35.81 -7.43 8.57
C GLY A 80 36.92 -6.62 7.91
N LEU A 81 37.31 -5.54 8.59
CA LEU A 81 38.67 -4.98 8.65
C LEU A 81 39.48 -4.61 7.39
N TYR A 82 38.87 -4.49 6.20
CA TYR A 82 39.53 -3.90 5.02
C TYR A 82 38.81 -2.68 4.43
N GLY A 83 37.81 -2.13 5.12
CA GLY A 83 37.02 -0.97 4.67
C GLY A 83 37.68 0.41 4.85
N ALA A 84 38.95 0.48 5.27
CA ALA A 84 39.63 1.76 5.53
C ALA A 84 40.59 2.21 4.41
N ALA A 85 40.78 1.42 3.35
CA ALA A 85 41.70 1.74 2.25
C ALA A 85 41.00 2.20 0.94
N GLY A 86 39.66 2.32 0.96
CA GLY A 86 38.85 2.79 -0.18
C GLY A 86 38.13 4.12 0.06
N LEU A 87 38.36 4.77 1.20
CA LEU A 87 37.91 6.15 1.46
C LEU A 87 39.03 7.09 1.04
N THR A 88 39.39 7.08 -0.24
CA THR A 88 40.04 8.26 -0.82
C THR A 88 38.96 9.33 -0.96
N ASP A 89 39.29 10.53 -0.51
CA ASP A 89 38.49 11.77 -0.44
C ASP A 89 37.97 12.29 -1.81
N THR A 90 37.79 11.40 -2.78
CA THR A 90 37.56 11.70 -4.19
C THR A 90 36.24 11.18 -4.74
N ASP A 91 35.52 10.34 -3.98
CA ASP A 91 34.16 9.96 -4.34
C ASP A 91 33.19 10.86 -3.55
N PRO A 92 32.42 11.74 -4.22
CA PRO A 92 31.45 12.56 -3.52
C PRO A 92 30.48 11.63 -2.78
N PRO A 93 30.18 11.90 -1.50
CA PRO A 93 29.17 11.13 -0.78
C PRO A 93 27.90 11.13 -1.63
N ALA A 94 27.27 9.97 -1.80
CA ALA A 94 26.02 9.88 -2.54
C ALA A 94 25.01 10.87 -1.93
N LEU A 95 24.86 12.03 -2.57
CA LEU A 95 23.97 13.10 -2.14
C LEU A 95 22.55 12.64 -2.42
N ALA A 96 21.89 12.11 -1.40
CA ALA A 96 20.47 11.83 -1.47
C ALA A 96 19.70 13.14 -1.30
N ALA A 97 18.83 13.46 -2.26
CA ALA A 97 17.85 14.54 -2.16
C ALA A 97 16.44 13.93 -2.03
N PRO A 98 16.06 13.38 -0.86
CA PRO A 98 14.74 12.83 -0.67
C PRO A 98 13.68 13.94 -0.75
N VAL A 99 12.49 13.61 -1.24
CA VAL A 99 11.32 14.49 -1.11
C VAL A 99 11.07 14.71 0.38
N THR A 100 11.13 15.96 0.82
CA THR A 100 10.93 16.36 2.22
C THR A 100 9.48 16.76 2.47
N ALA A 101 9.09 16.80 3.75
CA ALA A 101 7.79 17.36 4.12
C ALA A 101 7.70 18.83 3.67
N PRO A 102 6.54 19.27 3.13
CA PRO A 102 6.41 20.63 2.64
C PRO A 102 6.44 21.65 3.79
N ASP A 103 6.81 22.88 3.46
CA ASP A 103 6.66 24.01 4.36
C ASP A 103 5.17 24.38 4.47
N LEU A 104 4.56 24.08 5.62
CA LEU A 104 3.14 24.32 5.87
C LEU A 104 2.75 25.80 5.76
N SER A 105 3.70 26.73 5.91
CA SER A 105 3.44 28.17 5.74
C SER A 105 3.31 28.59 4.27
N LYS A 106 3.74 27.72 3.34
CA LYS A 106 3.71 27.94 1.88
C LYS A 106 2.61 27.16 1.17
N CYS A 107 1.61 26.71 1.91
CA CYS A 107 0.43 26.11 1.30
C CYS A 107 -0.31 27.14 0.45
N GLY A 108 -0.64 26.77 -0.79
CA GLY A 108 -1.34 27.59 -1.76
C GLY A 108 -2.71 27.04 -2.16
N GLU A 109 -3.25 27.57 -3.25
CA GLU A 109 -4.46 27.05 -3.88
C GLU A 109 -4.18 25.67 -4.50
N ALA A 110 -5.18 24.80 -4.49
CA ALA A 110 -5.08 23.50 -5.15
C ALA A 110 -5.29 23.65 -6.67
N ASP A 111 -4.54 22.88 -7.46
CA ASP A 111 -4.73 22.74 -8.90
C ASP A 111 -5.93 21.82 -9.17
N LEU A 112 -7.09 22.43 -9.46
CA LEU A 112 -8.33 21.71 -9.69
C LEU A 112 -8.81 21.92 -11.13
N PRO A 113 -9.63 20.98 -11.68
CA PRO A 113 -10.27 21.17 -12.98
C PRO A 113 -11.02 22.49 -13.09
N ALA A 114 -11.07 23.09 -14.27
CA ALA A 114 -11.62 24.44 -14.49
C ALA A 114 -13.09 24.60 -14.07
N ASP A 115 -13.87 23.52 -14.05
CA ASP A 115 -15.27 23.48 -13.62
C ASP A 115 -15.44 23.21 -12.12
N ALA A 116 -14.36 22.87 -11.42
CA ALA A 116 -14.38 22.66 -9.98
C ALA A 116 -14.39 24.00 -9.23
N LYS A 117 -15.10 24.02 -8.10
CA LYS A 117 -15.09 25.18 -7.22
C LYS A 117 -13.69 25.35 -6.61
N PRO A 118 -13.10 26.57 -6.65
CA PRO A 118 -11.85 26.84 -5.96
C PRO A 118 -11.94 26.40 -4.49
N THR A 119 -10.99 25.59 -4.07
CA THR A 119 -10.98 24.99 -2.73
C THR A 119 -9.64 25.28 -2.07
N ASN A 120 -9.69 25.94 -0.90
CA ASN A 120 -8.53 26.11 -0.06
C ASN A 120 -8.39 24.88 0.85
N CYS A 121 -7.36 24.08 0.58
CA CYS A 121 -7.07 22.84 1.30
C CYS A 121 -5.99 23.01 2.36
N CYS A 122 -5.59 24.24 2.67
CA CYS A 122 -4.51 24.48 3.60
C CYS A 122 -4.89 24.12 5.04
N PRO A 123 -3.96 23.50 5.79
CA PRO A 123 -4.19 23.16 7.18
C PRO A 123 -4.27 24.44 8.03
N PRO A 124 -4.82 24.34 9.25
CA PRO A 124 -4.76 25.46 10.19
C PRO A 124 -3.30 25.77 10.51
N LYS A 125 -2.98 27.06 10.72
CA LYS A 125 -1.59 27.47 10.97
C LYS A 125 -1.05 26.84 12.24
N THR A 126 0.16 26.30 12.17
CA THR A 126 0.92 25.79 13.31
C THR A 126 2.36 26.25 13.22
N ASN A 127 2.93 26.63 14.36
CA ASN A 127 4.36 26.99 14.46
C ASN A 127 5.20 25.85 15.04
N LYS A 128 4.58 24.68 15.28
CA LYS A 128 5.21 23.55 15.96
C LYS A 128 5.02 22.28 15.14
N ILE A 129 6.11 21.84 14.54
CA ILE A 129 6.26 20.50 13.98
C ILE A 129 7.06 19.69 15.00
N ILE A 130 6.56 18.52 15.37
CA ILE A 130 7.25 17.61 16.29
C ILE A 130 7.67 16.36 15.54
N GLU A 131 8.83 15.83 15.89
CA GLU A 131 9.32 14.56 15.37
C GLU A 131 8.39 13.43 15.77
N PHE A 132 8.07 12.57 14.80
CA PHE A 132 7.27 11.38 15.05
C PHE A 132 8.03 10.44 15.99
N LYS A 133 7.37 10.01 17.07
CA LYS A 133 7.86 8.97 17.97
C LYS A 133 6.96 7.77 17.87
N LEU A 134 7.54 6.61 17.65
CA LEU A 134 6.80 5.36 17.72
C LEU A 134 6.15 5.25 19.11
N PRO A 135 4.83 5.00 19.19
CA PRO A 135 4.20 4.78 20.48
C PRO A 135 4.82 3.54 21.14
N PRO A 136 4.83 3.49 22.49
CA PRO A 136 5.26 2.28 23.19
C PRO A 136 4.42 1.09 22.72
N PRO A 137 4.97 -0.14 22.77
CA PRO A 137 4.23 -1.35 22.43
C PRO A 137 2.88 -1.35 23.15
N SER A 138 1.79 -1.42 22.38
CA SER A 138 0.45 -1.48 22.94
C SER A 138 0.06 -2.94 23.15
N ASN A 139 -0.61 -3.22 24.27
CA ASN A 139 -1.30 -4.50 24.47
C ASN A 139 -2.57 -4.62 23.61
N ILE A 140 -2.94 -3.56 22.88
CA ILE A 140 -4.14 -3.47 22.06
C ILE A 140 -3.74 -3.50 20.59
N LEU A 141 -3.99 -4.63 19.92
CA LEU A 141 -3.88 -4.73 18.48
C LEU A 141 -5.18 -4.25 17.84
N ARG A 142 -5.09 -3.16 17.06
CA ARG A 142 -6.20 -2.67 16.24
C ARG A 142 -6.37 -3.57 15.02
N VAL A 143 -7.51 -4.26 14.95
CA VAL A 143 -7.85 -5.15 13.82
C VAL A 143 -8.93 -4.47 12.99
N ARG A 144 -8.59 -4.09 11.76
CA ARG A 144 -9.53 -3.48 10.81
C ARG A 144 -10.49 -4.55 10.28
N PRO A 145 -11.81 -4.45 10.52
CA PRO A 145 -12.76 -5.44 10.01
C PRO A 145 -13.04 -5.22 8.51
N ALA A 146 -13.40 -6.30 7.81
CA ALA A 146 -13.95 -6.19 6.47
C ALA A 146 -15.32 -5.54 6.55
N ALA A 147 -15.52 -4.43 5.84
CA ALA A 147 -16.71 -3.59 5.95
C ALA A 147 -18.04 -4.33 5.67
N HIS A 148 -18.04 -5.31 4.77
CA HIS A 148 -19.22 -6.10 4.43
C HIS A 148 -19.61 -7.15 5.49
N LEU A 149 -18.73 -7.41 6.47
CA LEU A 149 -18.96 -8.32 7.59
C LEU A 149 -19.16 -7.57 8.92
N ALA A 150 -19.19 -6.24 8.88
CA ALA A 150 -19.39 -5.43 10.08
C ALA A 150 -20.80 -5.65 10.63
N ASP A 151 -20.88 -5.95 11.92
CA ASP A 151 -22.15 -6.07 12.64
C ASP A 151 -22.75 -4.68 12.96
N GLU A 152 -24.01 -4.67 13.39
CA GLU A 152 -24.73 -3.44 13.74
C GLU A 152 -24.02 -2.63 14.84
N LYS A 153 -23.40 -3.32 15.80
CA LYS A 153 -22.68 -2.68 16.91
C LYS A 153 -21.45 -1.93 16.42
N TYR A 154 -20.68 -2.54 15.52
CA TYR A 154 -19.53 -1.89 14.90
C TYR A 154 -19.97 -0.74 13.99
N ILE A 155 -21.01 -0.93 13.17
CA ILE A 155 -21.54 0.10 12.29
C ILE A 155 -22.01 1.31 13.10
N ALA A 156 -22.74 1.10 14.20
CA ALA A 156 -23.15 2.18 15.10
C ALA A 156 -21.95 2.90 15.72
N LYS A 157 -20.92 2.15 16.17
CA LYS A 157 -19.69 2.73 16.71
C LYS A 157 -18.96 3.59 15.67
N PHE A 158 -18.76 3.08 14.45
CA PHE A 158 -18.08 3.81 13.39
C PHE A 158 -18.88 5.04 12.94
N SER A 159 -20.20 4.90 12.82
CA SER A 159 -21.11 6.01 12.50
C SER A 159 -21.01 7.11 13.55
N LYS A 160 -21.00 6.76 14.85
CA LYS A 160 -20.79 7.72 15.93
C LYS A 160 -19.43 8.41 15.84
N ALA A 161 -18.35 7.66 15.55
CA ALA A 161 -17.01 8.23 15.39
C ALA A 161 -16.98 9.31 14.29
N LEU A 162 -17.55 8.99 13.13
CA LEU A 162 -17.59 9.91 12.00
C LEU A 162 -18.52 11.10 12.25
N GLN A 163 -19.65 10.88 12.94
CA GLN A 163 -20.54 11.95 13.37
C GLN A 163 -19.79 12.94 14.28
N LEU A 164 -19.08 12.45 15.29
CA LEU A 164 -18.28 13.29 16.20
C LEU A 164 -17.22 14.10 15.43
N MET A 165 -16.52 13.47 14.49
CA MET A 165 -15.54 14.14 13.64
C MET A 165 -16.16 15.22 12.74
N LYS A 166 -17.38 14.98 12.23
CA LYS A 166 -18.14 15.95 11.42
C LYS A 166 -18.73 17.09 12.24
N SER A 167 -18.95 16.89 13.54
CA SER A 167 -19.44 17.92 14.46
C SER A 167 -18.32 18.86 14.97
N LEU A 168 -17.05 18.56 14.70
CA LEU A 168 -15.95 19.46 15.03
C LEU A 168 -16.00 20.73 14.16
N PRO A 169 -15.52 21.88 14.68
CA PRO A 169 -15.35 23.09 13.88
C PRO A 169 -14.50 22.83 12.62
N ASP A 170 -14.84 23.50 11.53
CA ASP A 170 -14.16 23.34 10.24
C ASP A 170 -12.65 23.63 10.31
N ASP A 171 -12.20 24.48 11.24
CA ASP A 171 -10.81 24.86 11.47
C ASP A 171 -10.08 23.96 12.48
N ASP A 172 -10.78 23.04 13.15
CA ASP A 172 -10.13 22.00 13.96
C ASP A 172 -9.33 21.07 13.02
N PRO A 173 -8.01 20.85 13.22
CA PRO A 173 -7.21 20.00 12.35
C PRO A 173 -7.69 18.53 12.30
N ARG A 174 -8.55 18.13 13.24
CA ARG A 174 -9.15 16.79 13.34
C ARG A 174 -10.50 16.69 12.64
N SER A 175 -11.10 17.82 12.24
CA SER A 175 -12.44 17.86 11.63
C SER A 175 -12.50 17.05 10.35
N PHE A 176 -13.70 16.61 9.98
CA PHE A 176 -13.90 15.86 8.74
C PHE A 176 -13.44 16.65 7.50
N LYS A 177 -13.62 17.97 7.52
CA LYS A 177 -13.14 18.88 6.47
C LYS A 177 -11.62 18.91 6.41
N GLN A 178 -10.93 19.12 7.54
CA GLN A 178 -9.47 19.18 7.54
C GLN A 178 -8.83 17.82 7.22
N GLN A 179 -9.42 16.72 7.68
CA GLN A 179 -8.97 15.39 7.28
C GLN A 179 -9.12 15.19 5.76
N SER A 180 -10.16 15.70 5.12
CA SER A 180 -10.33 15.65 3.65
C SER A 180 -9.35 16.58 2.93
N ASN A 181 -9.09 17.77 3.48
CA ASN A 181 -8.18 18.76 2.94
C ASN A 181 -6.71 18.29 2.92
N ILE A 182 -6.30 17.39 3.83
CA ILE A 182 -4.98 16.75 3.78
C ILE A 182 -4.77 16.04 2.43
N HIS A 183 -5.75 15.28 1.95
CA HIS A 183 -5.63 14.61 0.66
C HIS A 183 -5.51 15.65 -0.46
N CYS A 184 -6.42 16.62 -0.51
CA CYS A 184 -6.35 17.70 -1.51
C CYS A 184 -4.98 18.41 -1.52
N ALA A 185 -4.46 18.84 -0.37
CA ALA A 185 -3.24 19.64 -0.33
C ALA A 185 -1.98 18.88 -0.80
N TYR A 186 -1.89 17.59 -0.52
CA TYR A 186 -0.74 16.76 -0.90
C TYR A 186 -0.85 16.14 -2.31
N CYS A 187 -2.02 16.23 -2.93
CA CYS A 187 -2.33 15.52 -4.17
C CYS A 187 -2.70 16.47 -5.33
N GLU A 188 -3.11 17.70 -5.04
CA GLU A 188 -3.60 18.67 -6.02
C GLU A 188 -2.75 19.96 -5.96
N GLY A 189 -1.42 19.85 -5.97
CA GLY A 189 -0.52 20.99 -6.21
C GLY A 189 -0.42 22.07 -5.11
N ALA A 190 -1.11 21.95 -3.97
CA ALA A 190 -1.10 23.02 -2.95
C ALA A 190 0.26 23.24 -2.26
N TYR A 191 1.21 22.32 -2.44
CA TYR A 191 2.58 22.43 -1.92
C TYR A 191 3.62 22.28 -3.02
N HIS A 192 4.77 22.92 -2.82
CA HIS A 192 5.97 22.75 -3.64
C HIS A 192 7.07 22.03 -2.86
N GLN A 193 7.99 21.37 -3.57
CA GLN A 193 9.12 20.68 -2.95
C GLN A 193 10.11 21.70 -2.36
N VAL A 194 10.57 21.45 -1.14
CA VAL A 194 11.54 22.32 -0.47
C VAL A 194 12.86 22.29 -1.23
N GLY A 195 13.33 23.48 -1.64
CA GLY A 195 14.52 23.62 -2.49
C GLY A 195 14.23 23.60 -4.00
N PHE A 196 13.02 23.22 -4.41
CA PHE A 196 12.59 23.12 -5.80
C PHE A 196 11.22 23.82 -5.99
N PRO A 197 11.16 25.15 -5.92
CA PRO A 197 9.90 25.91 -5.87
C PRO A 197 9.09 25.86 -7.17
N SER A 198 9.65 25.39 -8.28
CA SER A 198 8.94 25.15 -9.54
C SER A 198 8.37 23.73 -9.66
N THR A 199 8.59 22.89 -8.64
CA THR A 199 8.18 21.49 -8.64
C THR A 199 7.15 21.27 -7.55
N GLU A 200 5.93 20.93 -7.95
CA GLU A 200 4.87 20.57 -7.01
C GLU A 200 5.20 19.30 -6.24
N LEU A 201 4.72 19.23 -5.00
CA LEU A 201 4.70 18.00 -4.23
C LEU A 201 3.54 17.13 -4.70
N GLN A 202 3.85 15.93 -5.18
CA GLN A 202 2.85 14.95 -5.58
C GLN A 202 3.14 13.59 -4.94
N VAL A 203 2.22 13.14 -4.09
CA VAL A 203 2.32 11.85 -3.40
C VAL A 203 1.76 10.70 -4.24
N HIS A 204 0.93 10.97 -5.24
CA HIS A 204 0.48 10.00 -6.23
C HIS A 204 1.55 9.72 -7.29
N ASN A 205 1.30 8.66 -8.09
CA ASN A 205 2.11 8.30 -9.25
C ASN A 205 3.61 8.10 -8.97
N SER A 206 3.95 7.80 -7.71
CA SER A 206 5.31 7.54 -7.25
C SER A 206 5.32 6.58 -6.06
N TRP A 207 6.52 6.19 -5.63
CA TRP A 207 6.73 5.37 -4.43
C TRP A 207 6.22 5.97 -3.12
N LEU A 208 5.84 7.27 -3.11
CA LEU A 208 5.31 7.95 -1.93
C LEU A 208 3.85 7.56 -1.66
N PHE A 209 3.16 7.00 -2.65
CA PHE A 209 1.76 6.63 -2.57
C PHE A 209 1.45 5.79 -1.32
N PHE A 210 2.11 4.63 -1.18
CA PHE A 210 1.87 3.73 -0.06
C PHE A 210 2.24 4.31 1.33
N PRO A 211 3.45 4.85 1.54
CA PRO A 211 3.82 5.38 2.86
C PRO A 211 2.99 6.61 3.25
N PHE A 212 2.68 7.52 2.32
CA PHE A 212 1.83 8.68 2.59
C PHE A 212 0.44 8.24 3.07
N HIS A 213 -0.25 7.42 2.28
CA HIS A 213 -1.61 6.95 2.62
C HIS A 213 -1.62 6.10 3.90
N ARG A 214 -0.54 5.36 4.19
CA ARG A 214 -0.40 4.63 5.47
C ARG A 214 -0.36 5.60 6.66
N PHE A 215 0.43 6.67 6.59
CA PHE A 215 0.50 7.67 7.66
C PHE A 215 -0.78 8.50 7.78
N TYR A 216 -1.40 8.85 6.65
CA TYR A 216 -2.68 9.54 6.62
C TYR A 216 -3.77 8.72 7.35
N LEU A 217 -3.93 7.44 6.99
CA LEU A 217 -4.90 6.56 7.64
C LEU A 217 -4.52 6.23 9.09
N TYR A 218 -3.23 6.19 9.43
CA TYR A 218 -2.77 5.98 10.81
C TYR A 218 -3.28 7.08 11.74
N PHE A 219 -3.11 8.34 11.36
CA PHE A 219 -3.59 9.45 12.18
C PHE A 219 -5.10 9.58 12.13
N PHE A 220 -5.74 9.39 10.97
CA PHE A 220 -7.19 9.39 10.84
C PHE A 220 -7.87 8.39 11.79
N GLU A 221 -7.39 7.15 11.82
CA GLU A 221 -7.90 6.10 12.72
C GLU A 221 -7.67 6.45 14.20
N LYS A 222 -6.51 7.01 14.54
CA LYS A 222 -6.23 7.46 15.91
C LYS A 222 -7.13 8.61 16.35
N ILE A 223 -7.41 9.57 15.48
CA ILE A 223 -8.33 10.68 15.75
C ILE A 223 -9.72 10.14 16.03
N LEU A 224 -10.24 9.23 15.20
CA LEU A 224 -11.55 8.62 15.43
C LEU A 224 -11.61 7.86 16.76
N GLY A 225 -10.57 7.08 17.08
CA GLY A 225 -10.49 6.39 18.37
C GLY A 225 -10.46 7.36 19.55
N MET A 226 -9.74 8.48 19.45
CA MET A 226 -9.73 9.51 20.48
C MET A 226 -11.10 10.19 20.65
N LEU A 227 -11.79 10.50 19.55
CA LEU A 227 -13.14 11.11 19.61
C LEU A 227 -14.16 10.16 20.25
N LEU A 228 -14.00 8.85 20.06
CA LEU A 228 -14.82 7.82 20.69
C LEU A 228 -14.46 7.51 22.14
N ASP A 229 -13.31 7.97 22.63
CA ASP A 229 -12.65 7.44 23.83
C ASP A 229 -12.45 5.91 23.77
N ASP A 230 -12.09 5.40 22.58
CA ASP A 230 -11.84 3.99 22.31
C ASP A 230 -10.45 3.81 21.68
N PRO A 231 -9.40 3.56 22.47
CA PRO A 231 -8.04 3.38 21.95
C PRO A 231 -7.89 2.13 21.07
N ALA A 232 -8.82 1.16 21.18
CA ALA A 232 -8.87 -0.07 20.39
C ALA A 232 -9.62 0.08 19.06
N PHE A 233 -10.27 1.22 18.83
CA PHE A 233 -10.99 1.47 17.58
C PHE A 233 -10.06 1.33 16.37
N ALA A 234 -10.56 0.62 15.36
CA ALA A 234 -9.92 0.42 14.06
C ALA A 234 -10.93 0.73 12.96
N ILE A 235 -10.52 1.47 11.93
CA ILE A 235 -11.38 1.75 10.76
C ILE A 235 -11.63 0.47 9.94
N PRO A 236 -12.77 0.34 9.25
CA PRO A 236 -13.00 -0.83 8.41
C PRO A 236 -12.20 -0.70 7.12
N PHE A 237 -12.07 -1.80 6.38
CA PHE A 237 -11.57 -1.78 5.00
C PHE A 237 -12.61 -2.35 4.04
N TRP A 238 -12.70 -1.77 2.84
CA TRP A 238 -13.52 -2.32 1.79
C TRP A 238 -12.77 -3.52 1.18
N ASN A 239 -13.28 -4.73 1.42
CA ASN A 239 -12.68 -6.00 1.00
C ASN A 239 -13.13 -6.38 -0.43
N TRP A 240 -12.83 -5.53 -1.41
CA TRP A 240 -13.21 -5.72 -2.83
C TRP A 240 -12.41 -6.81 -3.54
N ASP A 241 -11.35 -7.32 -2.92
CA ASP A 241 -10.58 -8.48 -3.38
C ASP A 241 -11.25 -9.83 -3.00
N SER A 242 -12.32 -9.80 -2.21
CA SER A 242 -13.21 -10.94 -1.95
C SER A 242 -14.56 -10.77 -2.64
N PRO A 243 -15.13 -11.79 -3.31
CA PRO A 243 -16.42 -11.69 -3.98
C PRO A 243 -17.57 -11.17 -3.11
N ALA A 244 -17.58 -11.51 -1.81
CA ALA A 244 -18.60 -11.04 -0.87
C ALA A 244 -18.49 -9.54 -0.53
N GLY A 245 -17.30 -8.95 -0.72
CA GLY A 245 -17.04 -7.54 -0.46
C GLY A 245 -16.95 -6.66 -1.71
N MET A 246 -17.28 -7.16 -2.90
CA MET A 246 -17.22 -6.40 -4.16
C MET A 246 -18.36 -5.38 -4.34
N LYS A 247 -19.41 -5.43 -3.51
CA LYS A 247 -20.45 -4.37 -3.48
C LYS A 247 -20.01 -3.28 -2.51
N ILE A 248 -20.44 -2.03 -2.75
CA ILE A 248 -20.29 -0.98 -1.72
C ILE A 248 -20.93 -1.50 -0.42
N PRO A 249 -20.20 -1.51 0.72
CA PRO A 249 -20.77 -1.99 1.98
C PRO A 249 -22.04 -1.22 2.35
N ALA A 250 -23.09 -1.94 2.77
CA ALA A 250 -24.42 -1.37 3.01
C ALA A 250 -24.43 -0.19 3.99
N MET A 251 -23.51 -0.18 4.98
CA MET A 251 -23.37 0.91 5.95
C MET A 251 -23.06 2.27 5.30
N TYR A 252 -22.54 2.29 4.07
CA TYR A 252 -22.30 3.51 3.32
C TYR A 252 -23.50 3.94 2.46
N ALA A 253 -24.47 3.07 2.21
CA ALA A 253 -25.62 3.33 1.33
C ALA A 253 -26.87 3.89 2.07
N ASP A 254 -26.91 3.79 3.40
CA ASP A 254 -27.99 4.37 4.21
C ASP A 254 -27.92 5.90 4.22
N ILE A 255 -28.89 6.55 3.55
CA ILE A 255 -28.97 8.01 3.43
C ILE A 255 -29.02 8.76 4.77
N ASN A 256 -29.50 8.11 5.84
CA ASN A 256 -29.58 8.72 7.16
C ASN A 256 -28.28 8.56 7.97
N SER A 257 -27.33 7.76 7.46
CA SER A 257 -26.07 7.50 8.14
C SER A 257 -25.08 8.66 7.95
N PRO A 258 -24.30 9.03 8.98
CA PRO A 258 -23.18 9.94 8.80
C PRO A 258 -22.10 9.39 7.86
N LEU A 259 -22.11 8.09 7.56
CA LEU A 259 -21.19 7.44 6.60
C LEU A 259 -21.61 7.65 5.13
N TYR A 260 -22.82 8.14 4.88
CA TYR A 260 -23.33 8.40 3.54
C TYR A 260 -22.66 9.59 2.87
N ASN A 261 -22.55 9.51 1.55
CA ASN A 261 -22.16 10.64 0.70
C ASN A 261 -23.03 10.62 -0.56
N ARG A 262 -23.80 11.70 -0.75
CA ARG A 262 -24.71 11.89 -1.90
C ARG A 262 -23.98 12.06 -3.24
N LEU A 263 -22.69 12.40 -3.21
CA LEU A 263 -21.88 12.68 -4.40
C LEU A 263 -21.22 11.41 -4.98
N ARG A 264 -21.80 10.24 -4.76
CA ARG A 264 -21.37 8.99 -5.40
C ARG A 264 -22.21 8.74 -6.65
N ASP A 265 -21.67 8.00 -7.61
CA ASP A 265 -22.42 7.58 -8.80
C ASP A 265 -23.67 6.80 -8.37
N ALA A 266 -24.83 7.25 -8.85
CA ALA A 266 -26.12 6.64 -8.52
C ALA A 266 -26.27 5.23 -9.12
N LYS A 267 -25.63 4.94 -10.26
CA LYS A 267 -25.69 3.64 -10.95
C LYS A 267 -24.79 2.59 -10.31
N HIS A 268 -23.72 3.00 -9.64
CA HIS A 268 -22.79 2.09 -8.94
C HIS A 268 -23.09 1.93 -7.46
N GLN A 269 -24.26 2.35 -6.97
CA GLN A 269 -24.73 1.98 -5.65
C GLN A 269 -25.07 0.48 -5.59
N PRO A 270 -25.11 -0.14 -4.39
CA PRO A 270 -25.60 -1.52 -4.25
C PRO A 270 -26.97 -1.69 -4.91
N PRO A 271 -27.24 -2.82 -5.59
CA PRO A 271 -26.47 -4.07 -5.55
C PRO A 271 -25.34 -4.17 -6.59
N THR A 272 -25.00 -3.10 -7.31
CA THR A 272 -23.95 -3.11 -8.34
C THR A 272 -22.59 -3.51 -7.76
N LEU A 273 -21.88 -4.41 -8.45
CA LEU A 273 -20.51 -4.80 -8.12
C LEU A 273 -19.54 -3.72 -8.59
N ILE A 274 -18.47 -3.47 -7.82
CA ILE A 274 -17.34 -2.66 -8.27
C ILE A 274 -16.75 -3.25 -9.55
N ASP A 275 -16.30 -2.40 -10.46
CA ASP A 275 -15.45 -2.79 -11.58
C ASP A 275 -14.02 -2.29 -11.32
N LEU A 276 -13.10 -3.20 -11.00
CA LEU A 276 -11.71 -2.84 -10.67
C LEU A 276 -10.88 -2.42 -11.91
N ASP A 277 -11.43 -2.59 -13.11
CA ASP A 277 -10.83 -2.15 -14.38
C ASP A 277 -11.73 -1.12 -15.09
N TYR A 278 -12.52 -0.36 -14.31
CA TYR A 278 -13.49 0.60 -14.85
C TYR A 278 -12.81 1.68 -15.69
N ASN A 279 -13.34 1.89 -16.89
CA ASN A 279 -12.80 2.82 -17.89
C ASN A 279 -13.79 3.94 -18.24
N LEU A 280 -14.61 4.36 -17.27
CA LEU A 280 -15.66 5.37 -17.44
C LEU A 280 -16.83 4.96 -18.36
N THR A 281 -16.91 3.66 -18.71
CA THR A 281 -18.00 3.12 -19.54
C THR A 281 -18.65 1.93 -18.86
N ASP A 282 -19.97 1.97 -18.69
CA ASP A 282 -20.73 0.85 -18.15
C ASP A 282 -20.91 -0.26 -19.21
N PRO A 283 -20.61 -1.54 -18.88
CA PRO A 283 -20.91 -2.63 -19.78
C PRO A 283 -22.42 -2.80 -19.94
N LYS A 284 -22.89 -3.04 -21.17
CA LYS A 284 -24.26 -3.49 -21.39
C LYS A 284 -24.40 -4.93 -20.89
N ASN A 285 -25.38 -5.19 -20.03
CA ASN A 285 -25.69 -6.50 -19.45
C ASN A 285 -24.50 -7.10 -18.67
N VAL A 286 -24.31 -6.63 -17.42
CA VAL A 286 -23.25 -7.14 -16.54
C VAL A 286 -23.67 -8.49 -15.95
N ASP A 287 -22.95 -9.55 -16.31
CA ASP A 287 -22.98 -10.83 -15.61
C ASP A 287 -22.16 -10.72 -14.32
N GLU A 288 -22.81 -10.87 -13.16
CA GLU A 288 -22.17 -10.74 -11.85
C GLU A 288 -21.00 -11.71 -11.65
N GLU A 289 -21.12 -12.96 -12.10
CA GLU A 289 -20.05 -13.96 -11.93
C GLU A 289 -18.85 -13.64 -12.82
N LYS A 290 -19.12 -13.18 -14.04
CA LYS A 290 -18.07 -12.68 -14.94
C LYS A 290 -17.38 -11.43 -14.37
N GLN A 291 -18.12 -10.52 -13.74
CA GLN A 291 -17.53 -9.33 -13.10
C GLN A 291 -16.68 -9.71 -11.89
N LYS A 292 -17.13 -10.65 -11.05
CA LYS A 292 -16.30 -11.18 -9.94
C LYS A 292 -14.99 -11.77 -10.45
N LEU A 293 -15.04 -12.59 -11.50
CA LEU A 293 -13.83 -13.16 -12.10
C LEU A 293 -12.90 -12.09 -12.69
N ARG A 294 -13.45 -11.05 -13.34
CA ARG A 294 -12.67 -9.91 -13.84
C ARG A 294 -11.98 -9.14 -12.71
N ASN A 295 -12.68 -8.91 -11.61
CA ASN A 295 -12.11 -8.24 -10.44
C ASN A 295 -10.97 -9.08 -9.84
N LEU A 296 -11.16 -10.39 -9.63
CA LEU A 296 -10.11 -11.28 -9.12
C LEU A 296 -8.89 -11.34 -10.07
N THR A 297 -9.14 -11.35 -11.38
CA THR A 297 -8.08 -11.31 -12.40
C THR A 297 -7.30 -9.99 -12.34
N THR A 298 -8.01 -8.88 -12.14
CA THR A 298 -7.41 -7.55 -11.96
C THR A 298 -6.55 -7.52 -10.70
N MET A 299 -7.02 -8.09 -9.58
CA MET A 299 -6.22 -8.20 -8.36
C MET A 299 -4.94 -8.98 -8.55
N TYR A 300 -5.03 -10.15 -9.18
CA TYR A 300 -3.86 -10.95 -9.51
C TYR A 300 -2.89 -10.17 -10.42
N ARG A 301 -3.42 -9.42 -11.39
CA ARG A 301 -2.63 -8.56 -12.27
C ARG A 301 -1.89 -7.48 -11.50
N GLN A 302 -2.56 -6.75 -10.62
CA GLN A 302 -1.98 -5.62 -9.88
C GLN A 302 -0.95 -6.09 -8.83
N VAL A 303 -1.25 -7.16 -8.10
CA VAL A 303 -0.44 -7.56 -6.93
C VAL A 303 0.63 -8.60 -7.27
N VAL A 304 0.37 -9.48 -8.26
CA VAL A 304 1.26 -10.62 -8.56
C VAL A 304 1.96 -10.45 -9.91
N SER A 305 1.21 -10.47 -11.02
CA SER A 305 1.84 -10.54 -12.34
C SER A 305 2.45 -9.22 -12.80
N GLY A 306 1.87 -8.08 -12.38
CA GLY A 306 2.39 -6.73 -12.61
C GLY A 306 3.33 -6.24 -11.50
N GLY A 307 3.06 -6.62 -10.25
CA GLY A 307 3.82 -6.22 -9.06
C GLY A 307 5.13 -6.99 -8.81
N LYS A 308 5.80 -7.52 -9.84
CA LYS A 308 6.94 -8.46 -9.70
C LYS A 308 8.19 -7.88 -9.02
N MET A 309 8.31 -6.55 -8.98
CA MET A 309 9.46 -5.85 -8.40
C MET A 309 8.98 -4.61 -7.63
N PRO A 310 9.73 -4.13 -6.62
CA PRO A 310 9.34 -2.95 -5.85
C PRO A 310 9.00 -1.73 -6.70
N ARG A 311 9.77 -1.44 -7.76
CA ARG A 311 9.49 -0.33 -8.69
C ARG A 311 8.19 -0.50 -9.50
N LEU A 312 7.77 -1.73 -9.77
CA LEU A 312 6.54 -2.01 -10.50
C LEU A 312 5.31 -1.99 -9.58
N PHE A 313 5.48 -2.38 -8.32
CA PHE A 313 4.40 -2.38 -7.34
C PHE A 313 4.23 -1.03 -6.63
N LEU A 314 5.33 -0.45 -6.14
CA LEU A 314 5.35 0.84 -5.44
C LEU A 314 5.40 2.03 -6.40
N ASN A 315 5.71 1.82 -7.68
CA ASN A 315 6.00 2.85 -8.69
C ASN A 315 7.43 3.43 -8.58
N ARG A 316 7.75 4.40 -9.45
CA ARG A 316 9.08 5.01 -9.60
C ARG A 316 9.40 6.00 -8.47
N ILE A 317 10.69 6.28 -8.33
CA ILE A 317 11.21 7.39 -7.53
C ILE A 317 10.77 8.70 -8.21
N PRO A 318 10.21 9.68 -7.47
CA PRO A 318 9.93 11.02 -7.97
C PRO A 318 11.22 11.60 -8.57
N ALA A 319 11.12 12.23 -9.74
CA ALA A 319 12.22 13.05 -10.22
C ALA A 319 12.38 14.24 -9.26
N ALA A 320 13.62 14.51 -8.85
CA ALA A 320 14.00 15.75 -8.17
C ALA A 320 14.14 16.87 -9.19
#